data_AF-A0A348SC37-F1
#
_entry.id   AF-A0A348SC37-F1
#
_cell.length_a   1.000
_cell.length_b   1.000
_cell.length_c   1.000
_cell.angle_alpha   90.00
_cell.angle_beta   90.00
_cell.angle_gamma   90.00
#
_symmetry.space_group_name_H-M   'P 1'
#
loop_
_entity.id
_entity.type
_entity.pdbx_description
1 polymer ?
#
loop_
_entity_poly.entity_id
_entity_poly.type
_entity_poly.pdbx_seq_one_letter_code
_entity_poly.pdbx_strand_id
1 'polypeptide(L)' 'LALGVDGVSVEKSLLGSEWVADLQAAGLELAVWTLRTREDLACLSHPGLVAACVEGEAR' A
#
# COMPACT_ATOMS: atom_id res chain seq x y z
N LEU A 1 3.93 -19.17 -1.68
CA LEU A 1 4.01 -19.13 -0.20
C LEU A 1 2.60 -18.89 0.33
N ALA A 2 2.01 -19.86 1.04
CA ALA A 2 0.68 -19.67 1.64
C ALA A 2 0.86 -19.04 3.03
N LEU A 3 1.05 -17.72 3.07
CA LEU A 3 1.10 -16.98 4.34
C LEU A 3 -0.29 -16.86 5.00
N GLY A 4 -1.37 -17.23 4.31
CA GLY A 4 -2.74 -17.20 4.83
C GLY A 4 -3.23 -15.79 5.12
N VAL A 5 -2.86 -14.84 4.25
CA VAL A 5 -3.20 -13.42 4.38
C VAL A 5 -4.07 -12.99 3.20
N ASP A 6 -5.01 -12.08 3.47
CA ASP A 6 -5.90 -11.50 2.46
C ASP A 6 -5.31 -10.24 1.81
N GLY A 7 -4.25 -9.67 2.40
CA GLY A 7 -3.63 -8.45 1.91
C GLY A 7 -2.20 -8.22 2.39
N VAL A 8 -1.55 -7.24 1.77
CA VAL A 8 -0.18 -6.81 2.06
C VAL A 8 -0.11 -5.31 2.24
N SER A 9 0.81 -4.85 3.09
CA SER A 9 1.12 -3.44 3.27
C SER A 9 2.55 -3.18 2.82
N VAL A 10 2.75 -2.27 1.86
CA VAL A 10 4.06 -2.01 1.23
C VAL A 10 4.56 -0.59 1.50
N GLU A 11 5.88 -0.40 1.41
CA GLU A 11 6.48 0.93 1.44
C GLU A 11 6.12 1.69 0.15
N LYS A 12 5.77 2.98 0.26
CA LYS A 12 5.22 3.79 -0.85
C LYS A 12 6.04 3.80 -2.14
N SER A 13 7.37 3.68 -2.09
CA SER A 13 8.23 3.63 -3.29
C SER A 13 8.03 2.36 -4.12
N LEU A 14 7.42 1.31 -3.54
CA LEU A 14 7.17 0.03 -4.20
C LEU A 14 5.87 -0.01 -5.00
N LEU A 15 4.96 0.98 -4.86
CA LEU A 15 3.64 0.96 -5.52
C LEU A 15 3.71 0.84 -7.05
N GLY A 16 4.80 1.29 -7.68
CA GLY A 16 5.01 1.18 -9.13
C GLY A 16 5.76 -0.08 -9.57
N SER A 17 6.10 -0.98 -8.64
CA SER A 17 6.92 -2.15 -8.95
C SER A 17 6.10 -3.28 -9.57
N GLU A 18 6.74 -4.09 -10.41
CA GLU A 18 6.15 -5.32 -10.96
C GLU A 18 5.67 -6.26 -9.85
N TRP A 19 6.37 -6.26 -8.71
CA TRP A 19 6.00 -7.05 -7.54
C TRP A 19 4.62 -6.68 -6.98
N VAL A 20 4.28 -5.39 -6.91
CA VAL A 20 2.94 -4.96 -6.45
C VAL A 20 1.86 -5.38 -7.44
N ALA A 21 2.14 -5.29 -8.74
CA ALA A 21 1.21 -5.76 -9.77
C ALA A 21 0.95 -7.27 -9.65
N ASP A 22 1.97 -8.08 -9.40
CA ASP A 22 1.84 -9.52 -9.20
C ASP A 22 1.00 -9.86 -7.96
N LEU A 23 1.16 -9.12 -6.85
CA LEU A 23 0.37 -9.32 -5.63
C LEU A 23 -1.12 -9.00 -5.85
N GLN A 24 -1.41 -7.90 -6.54
CA GLN A 24 -2.79 -7.54 -6.88
C GLN A 24 -3.40 -8.55 -7.86
N ALA A 25 -2.64 -9.03 -8.84
CA ALA A 25 -3.08 -10.09 -9.76
C ALA A 25 -3.35 -11.43 -9.04
N ALA A 26 -2.65 -11.69 -7.93
CA ALA A 26 -2.89 -12.82 -7.05
C ALA A 26 -4.12 -12.63 -6.13
N GLY A 27 -4.81 -11.48 -6.21
CA GLY A 27 -6.03 -11.20 -5.46
C GLY A 27 -5.81 -10.65 -4.05
N LEU A 28 -4.58 -10.24 -3.72
CA LEU A 28 -4.29 -9.65 -2.41
C LEU A 28 -4.73 -8.18 -2.37
N GLU A 29 -5.35 -7.80 -1.27
CA GLU A 29 -5.61 -6.40 -0.94
C GLU A 29 -4.29 -5.64 -0.74
N LEU A 30 -4.22 -4.40 -1.22
CA LEU A 30 -3.03 -3.58 -1.16
C LEU A 30 -3.22 -2.39 -0.21
N ALA A 31 -2.31 -2.26 0.74
CA ALA A 31 -2.17 -1.08 1.60
C ALA A 31 -0.76 -0.46 1.48
N VAL A 32 -0.62 0.80 1.90
CA VAL A 32 0.65 1.53 1.85
C VAL A 32 1.04 2.13 3.21
N TRP A 33 2.34 2.16 3.51
CA TRP A 33 2.89 2.83 4.69
C TRP A 33 4.22 3.56 4.38
N THR A 34 4.63 4.59 5.12
CA THR A 34 3.82 5.51 5.95
C THR A 34 3.79 6.86 5.25
N LEU A 35 2.58 7.41 5.04
CA LEU A 35 2.40 8.73 4.44
C LEU A 35 2.60 9.81 5.50
N ARG A 36 3.53 10.73 5.27
CA ARG A 36 3.93 11.78 6.22
C ARG A 36 3.68 13.18 5.70
N THR A 37 3.89 13.37 4.40
CA THR A 37 3.78 14.68 3.76
C THR A 37 2.51 14.79 2.92
N ARG A 38 2.17 16.01 2.51
CA ARG A 38 1.08 16.22 1.55
C ARG A 38 1.38 15.60 0.18
N GLU A 39 2.64 15.52 -0.20
CA GLU A 39 3.09 14.88 -1.45
C GLU A 39 2.83 13.37 -1.42
N ASP A 40 3.01 12.74 -0.25
CA ASP A 40 2.72 11.31 -0.05
C ASP A 40 1.25 10.96 -0.32
N LEU A 41 0.33 11.92 -0.18
CA LEU A 41 -1.09 11.69 -0.49
C LEU A 41 -1.34 11.40 -1.97
N ALA A 42 -0.40 11.72 -2.87
CA ALA A 42 -0.49 11.32 -4.28
C ALA A 42 -0.55 9.79 -4.44
N CYS A 43 0.04 9.03 -3.51
CA CYS A 43 -0.03 7.58 -3.49
C CYS A 43 -1.46 7.05 -3.33
N LEU A 44 -2.37 7.82 -2.73
CA LEU A 44 -3.77 7.40 -2.52
C LEU A 44 -4.55 7.23 -3.82
N SER A 45 -4.08 7.80 -4.93
CA SER A 45 -4.67 7.62 -6.25
C SER A 45 -4.22 6.33 -6.94
N HIS A 46 -3.38 5.51 -6.30
CA HIS A 46 -2.90 4.26 -6.89
C HIS A 46 -4.06 3.26 -7.10
N PRO A 47 -4.20 2.66 -8.30
CA PRO A 47 -5.26 1.70 -8.57
C PRO A 47 -5.24 0.51 -7.60
N GLY A 48 -6.39 0.19 -7.01
CA GLY A 48 -6.54 -0.97 -6.14
C GLY A 48 -5.94 -0.82 -4.74
N LEU A 49 -5.48 0.37 -4.35
CA LEU A 49 -5.12 0.67 -2.96
C LEU A 49 -6.38 0.73 -2.09
N VAL A 50 -6.45 -0.08 -1.03
CA VAL A 50 -7.62 -0.14 -0.13
C VAL A 50 -7.41 0.59 1.20
N ALA A 51 -6.15 0.79 1.61
CA ALA A 51 -5.82 1.45 2.87
C ALA A 51 -4.45 2.15 2.82
N ALA A 52 -4.27 3.14 3.70
CA ALA A 52 -2.99 3.81 3.88
C ALA A 52 -2.74 4.11 5.37
N CYS A 53 -1.51 3.85 5.82
CA CYS A 53 -1.03 4.28 7.12
C CYS A 53 -0.51 5.71 6.99
N VAL A 54 -1.21 6.66 7.62
CA VAL A 54 -0.80 8.06 7.69
C VAL A 54 -0.19 8.31 9.07
N GLU A 55 0.97 8.94 9.11
CA GLU A 55 1.55 9.38 10.38
C GLU A 55 0.68 10.49 10.96
N GLY A 56 0.13 10.24 12.13
CA GLY A 56 -0.60 11.23 12.93
C GLY A 56 0.08 11.40 14.29
N GLU A 57 0.08 12.61 14.83
CA GLU A 57 0.39 12.82 16.24
C GLU A 57 -0.77 12.24 17.08
N ALA A 58 -0.48 11.26 17.94
CA ALA A 58 -1.39 10.88 19.02
C ALA A 58 -1.45 12.06 20.00
N ARG A 59 -2.45 12.93 19.85
CA ARG A 59 -2.77 14.00 20.81
C ARG A 59 -3.90 13.57 21.72
#